data_AF-A0A0G4I6U2-F1
#
_entry.id   AF-A0A0G4I6U2-F1
#
_cell.length_a   1.000
_cell.length_b   1.000
_cell.length_c   1.000
_cell.angle_alpha   90.00
_cell.angle_beta   90.00
_cell.angle_gamma   90.00
#
_symmetry.space_group_name_H-M   'P 1'
#
loop_
_entity.id
_entity.type
_entity.pdbx_description
1 polymer ?
#
loop_
_entity_poly.entity_id
_entity_poly.type
_entity_poly.pdbx_seq_one_letter_code
_entity_poly.pdbx_strand_id
1 'polypeptide(L)'
;MTVIQKAFPVDSRRADVLRSSEIVKVIPEVSQVASGFLHIYSPIPEVAVTINENADPTVRSDMAAAFSRIVPDSLSGASFARASFVGREVVIPVSSGRLVLGTWQGLHIADERRGKGVSKRTGGESLVATLVGSGGGGAETFAYQAKTRGCHLVTSPVLSAAEKTTKKGSEGKDSTGFLLAFAQHTSCSMTINENADPDVRTDMETALNLIVPEAWNQEFFQHTYEGPDDMPAHVKSTLFGAGLLIPCRNGRPLFGTWQGIYLNEHRDAGGWGGGHNRKISVSRVPSPPSDSGMVSVQKSLTVSPPGRGCHVITPDVVAAVGDELSKVESGLLNVFIRHTSASLTVHPGSAESTKHLETALSSAVPDSWTYKHFKHTEEGPEDMPGHVKSSILGASLTVPVSEGKICLGKDEVAGPLEILLCEHRSAGGWGGGGERTVVITLVGKGV
;
A
#
# COMPACT_ATOMS: atom_id res chain seq x y z
N MET A 1 10.91 21.99 -4.37
CA MET A 1 9.98 20.87 -4.17
C MET A 1 8.58 21.45 -4.20
N THR A 2 7.61 20.72 -4.73
CA THR A 2 6.21 21.17 -4.87
C THR A 2 5.34 20.23 -4.07
N VAL A 3 4.41 20.78 -3.28
CA VAL A 3 3.37 20.03 -2.55
C VAL A 3 2.04 20.69 -2.87
N ILE A 4 1.13 19.95 -3.51
CA ILE A 4 -0.20 20.44 -3.89
C ILE A 4 -1.23 19.40 -3.48
N GLN A 5 -2.20 19.80 -2.69
CA GLN A 5 -3.27 18.94 -2.20
C GLN A 5 -4.63 19.41 -2.73
N LYS A 6 -5.43 18.48 -3.27
CA LYS A 6 -6.77 18.75 -3.79
C LYS A 6 -7.74 17.65 -3.39
N ALA A 7 -8.94 18.04 -2.95
CA ALA A 7 -10.04 17.11 -2.78
C ALA A 7 -10.81 16.98 -4.10
N PHE A 8 -11.31 15.77 -4.40
CA PHE A 8 -12.19 15.56 -5.55
C PHE A 8 -13.30 14.56 -5.22
N PRO A 9 -14.52 14.80 -5.71
CA PRO A 9 -15.68 14.02 -5.32
C PRO A 9 -15.59 12.58 -5.84
N VAL A 10 -16.07 11.63 -5.04
CA VAL A 10 -16.34 10.27 -5.49
C VAL A 10 -17.71 10.23 -6.15
N ASP A 11 -17.78 9.98 -7.45
CA ASP A 11 -19.06 9.70 -8.13
C ASP A 11 -19.27 8.19 -8.28
N SER A 12 -19.82 7.57 -7.21
CA SER A 12 -20.16 6.13 -7.16
C SER A 12 -21.29 5.72 -8.14
N ARG A 13 -21.74 6.63 -9.01
CA ARG A 13 -22.67 6.33 -10.11
C ARG A 13 -22.01 6.35 -11.48
N ARG A 14 -20.82 6.93 -11.61
CA ARG A 14 -20.29 7.34 -12.93
C ARG A 14 -18.90 6.83 -13.24
N ALA A 15 -18.11 6.42 -12.25
CA ALA A 15 -16.85 5.74 -12.49
C ALA A 15 -16.29 5.09 -11.22
N ASP A 16 -16.37 3.76 -11.12
CA ASP A 16 -15.60 3.00 -10.13
C ASP A 16 -14.11 2.97 -10.49
N VAL A 17 -13.71 3.42 -11.70
CA VAL A 17 -12.30 3.52 -12.11
C VAL A 17 -12.03 4.84 -12.81
N LEU A 18 -10.97 5.54 -12.41
CA LEU A 18 -10.47 6.75 -13.06
C LEU A 18 -9.24 6.46 -13.92
N ARG A 19 -9.28 6.89 -15.18
CA ARG A 19 -8.12 6.90 -16.07
C ARG A 19 -7.13 7.98 -15.67
N SER A 20 -5.88 7.85 -16.10
CA SER A 20 -4.84 8.88 -15.92
C SER A 20 -5.31 10.26 -16.38
N SER A 21 -6.05 10.34 -17.50
CA SER A 21 -6.62 11.60 -18.01
C SER A 21 -7.67 12.24 -17.10
N GLU A 22 -8.38 11.45 -16.31
CA GLU A 22 -9.39 11.92 -15.37
C GLU A 22 -8.74 12.38 -14.07
N ILE A 23 -7.74 11.63 -13.59
CA ILE A 23 -6.91 12.02 -12.44
C ILE A 23 -6.19 13.36 -12.72
N VAL A 24 -5.60 13.52 -13.90
CA VAL A 24 -4.90 14.77 -14.28
C VAL A 24 -5.85 15.96 -14.41
N LYS A 25 -7.16 15.77 -14.66
CA LYS A 25 -8.13 16.88 -14.61
C LYS A 25 -8.32 17.42 -13.19
N VAL A 26 -8.21 16.56 -12.18
CA VAL A 26 -8.26 16.96 -10.77
C VAL A 26 -7.01 17.74 -10.39
N ILE A 27 -5.84 17.26 -10.82
CA ILE A 27 -4.53 17.81 -10.44
C ILE A 27 -3.65 18.10 -11.68
N PRO A 28 -4.01 19.11 -12.49
CA PRO A 28 -3.30 19.42 -13.74
C PRO A 28 -1.82 19.81 -13.54
N GLU A 29 -1.45 20.19 -12.32
CA GLU A 29 -0.08 20.54 -11.93
C GLU A 29 0.89 19.36 -12.04
N VAL A 30 0.39 18.13 -12.18
CA VAL A 30 1.21 16.97 -12.59
C VAL A 30 2.06 17.31 -13.82
N SER A 31 1.52 18.05 -14.79
CA SER A 31 2.24 18.47 -16.00
C SER A 31 3.47 19.35 -15.75
N GLN A 32 3.56 19.98 -14.58
CA GLN A 32 4.65 20.87 -14.17
C GLN A 32 5.72 20.14 -13.34
N VAL A 33 5.47 18.89 -12.95
CA VAL A 33 6.37 18.09 -12.11
C VAL A 33 7.27 17.22 -12.97
N ALA A 34 8.57 17.49 -12.94
CA ALA A 34 9.57 16.71 -13.67
C ALA A 34 9.75 15.29 -13.09
N SER A 35 9.75 15.17 -11.76
CA SER A 35 9.86 13.90 -11.04
C SER A 35 9.16 14.01 -9.70
N GLY A 36 8.57 12.93 -9.21
CA GLY A 36 7.84 12.94 -7.95
C GLY A 36 6.85 11.78 -7.85
N PHE A 37 5.81 11.98 -7.07
CA PHE A 37 4.67 11.06 -7.02
C PHE A 37 3.37 11.80 -6.71
N LEU A 38 2.28 11.18 -7.12
CA LEU A 38 0.93 11.55 -6.74
C LEU A 38 0.43 10.51 -5.72
N HIS A 39 0.09 10.97 -4.52
CA HIS A 39 -0.61 10.19 -3.53
C HIS A 39 -2.11 10.41 -3.68
N ILE A 40 -2.91 9.34 -3.66
CA ILE A 40 -4.37 9.42 -3.62
C ILE A 40 -4.84 8.64 -2.40
N TYR A 41 -5.64 9.28 -1.57
CA TYR A 41 -6.13 8.74 -0.30
C TYR A 41 -7.65 8.81 -0.23
N SER A 42 -8.26 7.76 0.33
CA SER A 42 -9.66 7.76 0.72
C SER A 42 -9.80 8.07 2.22
N PRO A 43 -10.48 9.17 2.61
CA PRO A 43 -10.88 9.42 3.99
C PRO A 43 -12.24 8.80 4.35
N ILE A 44 -12.85 8.03 3.44
CA ILE A 44 -14.21 7.47 3.60
C ILE A 44 -14.09 6.01 4.10
N PRO A 45 -14.53 5.68 5.32
CA PRO A 45 -14.21 4.42 6.02
C PRO A 45 -14.40 3.10 5.25
N GLU A 46 -15.42 2.99 4.41
CA GLU A 46 -15.68 1.78 3.61
C GLU A 46 -15.36 1.94 2.12
N VAL A 47 -14.73 3.05 1.71
CA VAL A 47 -14.25 3.22 0.34
C VAL A 47 -12.74 3.05 0.31
N ALA A 48 -12.29 2.07 -0.45
CA ALA A 48 -10.89 1.79 -0.72
C ALA A 48 -10.46 2.37 -2.08
N VAL A 49 -9.15 2.52 -2.28
CA VAL A 49 -8.56 2.91 -3.55
C VAL A 49 -7.37 2.01 -3.86
N THR A 50 -7.28 1.54 -5.10
CA THR A 50 -6.19 0.66 -5.56
C THR A 50 -5.87 0.93 -7.04
N ILE A 51 -4.76 0.38 -7.54
CA ILE A 51 -4.42 0.42 -8.97
C ILE A 51 -4.59 -0.97 -9.55
N ASN A 52 -5.48 -1.11 -10.54
CA ASN A 52 -5.63 -2.36 -11.27
C ASN A 52 -6.17 -2.09 -12.69
N GLU A 53 -6.58 -3.13 -13.40
CA GLU A 53 -7.04 -3.07 -14.77
C GLU A 53 -8.26 -2.16 -14.95
N ASN A 54 -8.22 -1.37 -16.02
CA ASN A 54 -9.28 -0.46 -16.47
C ASN A 54 -9.69 -0.72 -17.93
N ALA A 55 -9.34 -1.89 -18.48
CA ALA A 55 -9.71 -2.29 -19.83
C ALA A 55 -11.03 -3.06 -19.82
N ASP A 56 -11.08 -4.17 -19.07
CA ASP A 56 -12.30 -4.97 -18.94
C ASP A 56 -13.18 -4.49 -17.77
N PRO A 57 -14.44 -4.09 -18.02
CA PRO A 57 -15.37 -3.72 -16.96
C PRO A 57 -15.70 -4.85 -15.97
N THR A 58 -15.60 -6.14 -16.35
CA THR A 58 -15.98 -7.28 -15.47
C THR A 58 -14.95 -7.53 -14.38
N VAL A 59 -13.70 -7.12 -14.56
CA VAL A 59 -12.65 -7.17 -13.52
C VAL A 59 -13.15 -6.55 -12.22
N ARG A 60 -13.98 -5.51 -12.30
CA ARG A 60 -14.52 -4.80 -11.12
C ARG A 60 -15.54 -5.62 -10.35
N SER A 61 -16.51 -6.21 -11.04
CA SER A 61 -17.50 -7.08 -10.41
C SER A 61 -16.83 -8.30 -9.81
N ASP A 62 -15.83 -8.83 -10.50
CA ASP A 62 -15.08 -10.01 -10.10
C ASP A 62 -14.19 -9.71 -8.88
N MET A 63 -13.52 -8.55 -8.87
CA MET A 63 -12.76 -8.06 -7.72
C MET A 63 -13.65 -7.93 -6.48
N ALA A 64 -14.80 -7.28 -6.62
CA ALA A 64 -15.70 -7.10 -5.49
C ALA A 64 -16.30 -8.44 -4.99
N ALA A 65 -16.57 -9.38 -5.90
CA ALA A 65 -16.99 -10.74 -5.55
C ALA A 65 -15.87 -11.48 -4.80
N ALA A 66 -14.62 -11.39 -5.27
CA ALA A 66 -13.47 -11.99 -4.61
C ALA A 66 -13.26 -11.42 -3.20
N PHE A 67 -13.26 -10.10 -3.02
CA PHE A 67 -13.10 -9.50 -1.69
C PHE A 67 -14.28 -9.82 -0.75
N SER A 68 -15.50 -9.95 -1.29
CA SER A 68 -16.65 -10.46 -0.54
C SER A 68 -16.51 -11.95 -0.16
N ARG A 69 -15.66 -12.72 -0.86
CA ARG A 69 -15.35 -14.11 -0.53
C ARG A 69 -14.21 -14.22 0.49
N ILE A 70 -13.20 -13.35 0.38
CA ILE A 70 -12.06 -13.26 1.32
C ILE A 70 -12.55 -12.77 2.70
N VAL A 71 -13.36 -11.71 2.71
CA VAL A 71 -13.97 -11.15 3.92
C VAL A 71 -15.50 -11.12 3.73
N PRO A 72 -16.21 -12.18 4.13
CA PRO A 72 -17.64 -12.29 3.91
C PRO A 72 -18.47 -11.37 4.79
N ASP A 73 -19.65 -10.97 4.31
CA ASP A 73 -20.61 -10.11 5.03
C ASP A 73 -21.13 -10.73 6.34
N SER A 74 -20.92 -12.03 6.55
CA SER A 74 -21.19 -12.70 7.82
C SER A 74 -20.24 -12.28 8.93
N LEU A 75 -19.09 -11.67 8.61
CA LEU A 75 -18.18 -11.10 9.59
C LEU A 75 -18.65 -9.70 9.99
N SER A 76 -18.70 -9.46 11.30
CA SER A 76 -18.93 -8.11 11.81
C SER A 76 -17.85 -7.15 11.29
N GLY A 77 -18.24 -5.96 10.86
CA GLY A 77 -17.32 -4.96 10.31
C GLY A 77 -16.71 -5.31 8.94
N ALA A 78 -17.28 -6.28 8.20
CA ALA A 78 -16.73 -6.76 6.93
C ALA A 78 -16.43 -5.65 5.90
N SER A 79 -17.29 -4.64 5.78
CA SER A 79 -17.07 -3.52 4.84
C SER A 79 -15.81 -2.71 5.17
N PHE A 80 -15.60 -2.36 6.44
CA PHE A 80 -14.39 -1.66 6.90
C PHE A 80 -13.15 -2.55 6.73
N ALA A 81 -13.26 -3.84 7.03
CA ALA A 81 -12.16 -4.78 6.86
C ALA A 81 -11.78 -4.96 5.39
N ARG A 82 -12.74 -5.07 4.46
CA ARG A 82 -12.47 -5.10 3.01
C ARG A 82 -11.76 -3.84 2.54
N ALA A 83 -12.17 -2.66 3.01
CA ALA A 83 -11.48 -1.42 2.69
C ALA A 83 -10.02 -1.42 3.18
N SER A 84 -9.73 -2.02 4.35
CA SER A 84 -8.34 -2.22 4.82
C SER A 84 -7.55 -3.24 3.99
N PHE A 85 -8.18 -4.31 3.50
CA PHE A 85 -7.54 -5.34 2.68
C PHE A 85 -7.27 -4.89 1.23
N VAL A 86 -8.12 -4.04 0.65
CA VAL A 86 -7.93 -3.48 -0.69
C VAL A 86 -6.90 -2.33 -0.67
N GLY A 87 -6.83 -1.61 0.45
CA GLY A 87 -5.99 -0.43 0.62
C GLY A 87 -6.76 0.88 0.51
N ARG A 88 -6.35 1.88 1.29
CA ARG A 88 -6.97 3.21 1.36
C ARG A 88 -6.12 4.31 0.73
N GLU A 89 -4.96 3.93 0.22
CA GLU A 89 -4.05 4.81 -0.47
C GLU A 89 -3.42 4.14 -1.69
N VAL A 90 -3.02 4.97 -2.65
CA VAL A 90 -2.10 4.58 -3.70
C VAL A 90 -1.06 5.68 -3.91
N VAL A 91 0.14 5.27 -4.30
CA VAL A 91 1.21 6.18 -4.70
C VAL A 91 1.56 5.88 -6.16
N ILE A 92 1.38 6.87 -7.02
CA ILE A 92 1.62 6.77 -8.46
C ILE A 92 2.85 7.62 -8.80
N PRO A 93 3.91 7.05 -9.42
CA PRO A 93 5.07 7.84 -9.79
C PRO A 93 4.69 8.92 -10.82
N VAL A 94 5.32 10.08 -10.70
CA VAL A 94 5.24 11.17 -11.67
C VAL A 94 6.60 11.32 -12.32
N SER A 95 6.65 11.29 -13.64
CA SER A 95 7.88 11.54 -14.40
C SER A 95 7.57 12.31 -15.67
N SER A 96 8.38 13.32 -15.97
CA SER A 96 8.26 14.17 -17.17
C SER A 96 6.84 14.71 -17.37
N GLY A 97 6.21 15.19 -16.30
CA GLY A 97 4.87 15.76 -16.36
C GLY A 97 3.73 14.73 -16.51
N ARG A 98 3.98 13.44 -16.26
CA ARG A 98 3.01 12.35 -16.50
C ARG A 98 2.96 11.35 -15.36
N LEU A 99 1.78 10.77 -15.13
CA LEU A 99 1.60 9.60 -14.26
C LEU A 99 2.19 8.36 -14.94
N VAL A 100 3.04 7.62 -14.22
CA VAL A 100 3.77 6.44 -14.71
C VAL A 100 2.97 5.16 -14.43
N LEU A 101 1.78 5.08 -14.99
CA LEU A 101 0.94 3.88 -14.94
C LEU A 101 1.32 2.91 -16.08
N GLY A 102 1.07 1.62 -15.88
CA GLY A 102 1.10 0.61 -16.93
C GLY A 102 -0.06 0.75 -17.91
N THR A 103 0.02 0.08 -19.06
CA THR A 103 -0.92 0.23 -20.19
C THR A 103 -2.38 0.11 -19.79
N TRP A 104 -2.69 -0.86 -18.93
CA TRP A 104 -4.07 -1.17 -18.53
C TRP A 104 -4.41 -0.65 -17.13
N GLN A 105 -3.46 -0.06 -16.42
CA GLN A 105 -3.67 0.38 -15.04
C GLN A 105 -4.51 1.66 -14.98
N GLY A 106 -5.47 1.67 -14.07
CA GLY A 106 -6.24 2.85 -13.65
C GLY A 106 -6.48 2.84 -12.14
N LEU A 107 -6.96 3.96 -11.62
CA LEU A 107 -7.33 4.09 -10.20
C LEU A 107 -8.70 3.46 -9.98
N HIS A 108 -8.77 2.33 -9.33
CA HIS A 108 -10.01 1.66 -8.93
C HIS A 108 -10.45 2.18 -7.56
N ILE A 109 -11.72 2.57 -7.46
CA ILE A 109 -12.41 3.01 -6.24
C ILE A 109 -13.35 1.87 -5.85
N ALA A 110 -13.04 1.19 -4.75
CA ALA A 110 -13.82 0.07 -4.24
C ALA A 110 -14.75 0.56 -3.13
N ASP A 111 -16.04 0.69 -3.43
CA ASP A 111 -17.06 1.05 -2.45
C ASP A 111 -17.65 -0.22 -1.81
N GLU A 112 -17.27 -0.49 -0.55
CA GLU A 112 -17.63 -1.71 0.17
C GLU A 112 -19.01 -1.65 0.83
N ARG A 113 -19.75 -0.54 0.65
CA ARG A 113 -21.11 -0.35 1.17
C ARG A 113 -22.12 -1.02 0.23
N ARG A 114 -22.45 -2.29 0.44
CA ARG A 114 -23.42 -3.02 -0.41
C ARG A 114 -24.78 -3.27 0.26
N GLY A 115 -25.87 -3.01 -0.50
CA GLY A 115 -27.27 -3.36 -0.20
C GLY A 115 -28.28 -2.77 -1.20
N LYS A 116 -29.28 -3.55 -1.66
CA LYS A 116 -30.48 -3.00 -2.35
C LYS A 116 -31.25 -2.12 -1.37
N GLY A 117 -31.36 -0.83 -1.65
CA GLY A 117 -32.08 0.11 -0.77
C GLY A 117 -31.21 1.17 -0.08
N VAL A 118 -29.92 1.30 -0.42
CA VAL A 118 -29.10 2.46 -0.03
C VAL A 118 -29.58 3.70 -0.79
N SER A 119 -30.70 4.25 -0.35
CA SER A 119 -31.26 5.54 -0.74
C SER A 119 -30.46 6.66 -0.06
N LYS A 120 -29.20 6.82 -0.48
CA LYS A 120 -28.34 8.03 -0.40
C LYS A 120 -26.89 7.56 -0.61
N ARG A 121 -26.54 7.25 -1.87
CA ARG A 121 -25.14 7.31 -2.28
C ARG A 121 -24.72 8.77 -2.15
N THR A 122 -23.78 9.02 -1.25
CA THR A 122 -23.31 10.31 -0.77
C THR A 122 -22.84 11.20 -1.90
N GLY A 123 -23.66 12.19 -2.27
CA GLY A 123 -23.12 13.39 -2.90
C GLY A 123 -22.34 14.16 -1.82
N GLY A 124 -21.05 14.40 -2.04
CA GLY A 124 -20.23 15.29 -1.19
C GLY A 124 -19.01 14.66 -0.53
N GLU A 125 -18.84 13.34 -0.56
CA GLU A 125 -17.60 12.70 -0.10
C GLU A 125 -16.50 12.86 -1.15
N SER A 126 -15.25 13.07 -0.70
CA SER A 126 -14.11 13.34 -1.58
C SER A 126 -12.90 12.49 -1.22
N LEU A 127 -12.19 12.02 -2.26
CA LEU A 127 -10.81 11.55 -2.11
C LEU A 127 -9.87 12.76 -2.03
N VAL A 128 -8.67 12.52 -1.51
CA VAL A 128 -7.62 13.53 -1.41
C VAL A 128 -6.47 13.13 -2.33
N ALA A 129 -6.09 14.01 -3.24
CA ALA A 129 -4.93 13.89 -4.12
C ALA A 129 -3.83 14.85 -3.63
N THR A 130 -2.66 14.31 -3.29
CA THR A 130 -1.50 15.11 -2.87
C THR A 130 -0.31 14.83 -3.78
N LEU A 131 0.02 15.82 -4.63
CA LEU A 131 1.15 15.78 -5.53
C LEU A 131 2.42 16.27 -4.82
N VAL A 132 3.45 15.43 -4.82
CA VAL A 132 4.77 15.75 -4.30
C VAL A 132 5.78 15.70 -5.45
N GLY A 133 6.27 16.87 -5.86
CA GLY A 133 7.26 17.02 -6.94
C GLY A 133 8.65 17.37 -6.42
N SER A 134 9.68 16.64 -6.83
CA SER A 134 11.07 17.00 -6.55
C SER A 134 11.59 18.01 -7.59
N GLY A 135 12.44 18.94 -7.13
CA GLY A 135 13.10 19.93 -8.03
C GLY A 135 14.28 19.34 -8.82
N GLY A 136 14.53 18.04 -8.69
CA GLY A 136 15.62 17.31 -9.32
C GLY A 136 15.46 15.79 -9.14
N GLY A 137 16.19 15.02 -9.94
CA GLY A 137 16.03 13.57 -10.05
C GLY A 137 15.13 13.15 -11.20
N GLY A 138 15.07 11.86 -11.48
CA GLY A 138 14.20 11.27 -12.50
C GLY A 138 13.60 9.94 -12.05
N ALA A 139 12.92 9.26 -12.96
CA ALA A 139 12.52 7.87 -12.78
C ALA A 139 13.34 6.99 -13.73
N GLU A 140 13.80 5.84 -13.24
CA GLU A 140 14.40 4.78 -14.04
C GLU A 140 13.37 3.66 -14.15
N THR A 141 13.06 3.23 -15.36
CA THR A 141 12.23 2.04 -15.58
C THR A 141 13.10 0.93 -16.13
N PHE A 142 13.10 -0.22 -15.47
CA PHE A 142 13.77 -1.42 -15.95
C PHE A 142 12.79 -2.57 -16.07
N ALA A 143 13.15 -3.55 -16.90
CA ALA A 143 12.38 -4.77 -17.06
C ALA A 143 12.99 -5.86 -16.18
N TYR A 144 12.18 -6.47 -15.33
CA TYR A 144 12.55 -7.62 -14.52
C TYR A 144 11.87 -8.87 -15.07
N GLN A 145 12.66 -9.87 -15.45
CA GLN A 145 12.15 -11.15 -15.89
C GLN A 145 11.98 -12.08 -14.69
N ALA A 146 10.75 -12.22 -14.19
CA ALA A 146 10.43 -13.26 -13.23
C ALA A 146 10.56 -14.63 -13.91
N LYS A 147 11.26 -15.57 -13.28
CA LYS A 147 11.51 -16.87 -13.92
C LYS A 147 10.26 -17.74 -13.99
N THR A 148 9.44 -17.65 -12.94
CA THR A 148 8.20 -18.41 -12.73
C THR A 148 7.25 -17.55 -11.92
N ARG A 149 6.01 -18.00 -11.77
CA ARG A 149 5.13 -17.59 -10.68
C ARG A 149 5.82 -17.70 -9.32
N GLY A 150 5.46 -16.80 -8.41
CA GLY A 150 5.91 -16.73 -7.03
C GLY A 150 6.53 -15.39 -6.63
N CYS A 151 7.07 -15.35 -5.41
CA CYS A 151 7.69 -14.17 -4.82
C CYS A 151 9.19 -14.09 -5.14
N HIS A 152 9.62 -13.01 -5.79
CA HIS A 152 11.01 -12.81 -6.22
C HIS A 152 11.64 -11.65 -5.47
N LEU A 153 12.82 -11.86 -4.89
CA LEU A 153 13.59 -10.79 -4.28
C LEU A 153 14.15 -9.86 -5.35
N VAL A 154 13.74 -8.59 -5.31
CA VAL A 154 14.14 -7.55 -6.28
C VAL A 154 14.80 -6.34 -5.63
N THR A 155 15.21 -6.44 -4.35
CA THR A 155 15.91 -5.37 -3.64
C THR A 155 17.12 -4.85 -4.44
N SER A 156 18.06 -5.72 -4.80
CA SER A 156 19.29 -5.31 -5.51
C SER A 156 19.03 -4.62 -6.86
N PRO A 157 18.22 -5.16 -7.79
CA PRO A 157 17.94 -4.45 -9.04
C PRO A 157 17.18 -3.13 -8.84
N VAL A 158 16.25 -3.06 -7.87
CA VAL A 158 15.56 -1.79 -7.54
C VAL A 158 16.54 -0.74 -7.02
N LEU A 159 17.44 -1.11 -6.10
CA LEU A 159 18.45 -0.17 -5.57
C LEU A 159 19.42 0.29 -6.67
N SER A 160 19.84 -0.62 -7.55
CA SER A 160 20.69 -0.27 -8.69
C SER A 160 19.99 0.69 -9.66
N ALA A 161 18.71 0.51 -9.92
CA ALA A 161 17.91 1.45 -10.70
C ALA A 161 17.80 2.82 -9.98
N ALA A 162 17.57 2.81 -8.67
CA ALA A 162 17.46 4.02 -7.86
C ALA A 162 18.75 4.88 -7.90
N GLU A 163 19.92 4.26 -7.91
CA GLU A 163 21.21 4.98 -8.02
C GLU A 163 21.34 5.80 -9.31
N LYS A 164 20.70 5.37 -10.40
CA LYS A 164 20.69 6.08 -11.68
C LYS A 164 19.75 7.29 -11.68
N THR A 165 18.82 7.36 -10.74
CA THR A 165 17.81 8.44 -10.67
C THR A 165 18.34 9.73 -10.05
N THR A 166 19.51 9.68 -9.41
CA THR A 166 20.14 10.81 -8.71
C THR A 166 21.51 11.13 -9.28
N LYS A 167 21.88 12.41 -9.32
CA LYS A 167 23.25 12.80 -9.68
C LYS A 167 24.20 12.40 -8.54
N LYS A 168 25.33 11.77 -8.86
CA LYS A 168 26.36 11.43 -7.85
C LYS A 168 26.73 12.67 -7.03
N GLY A 169 26.64 12.58 -5.70
CA GLY A 169 26.96 13.67 -4.78
C GLY A 169 25.85 14.70 -4.54
N SER A 170 24.62 14.49 -5.06
CA SER A 170 23.50 15.42 -4.83
C SER A 170 22.82 15.29 -3.46
N GLU A 171 23.08 14.20 -2.74
CA GLU A 171 22.49 13.94 -1.42
C GLU A 171 23.47 14.36 -0.32
N GLY A 172 23.10 15.40 0.43
CA GLY A 172 23.86 15.86 1.59
C GLY A 172 23.85 14.85 2.73
N LYS A 173 24.78 15.03 3.67
CA LYS A 173 24.77 14.31 4.95
C LYS A 173 23.46 14.62 5.68
N ASP A 174 22.84 13.58 6.23
CA ASP A 174 21.54 13.57 6.91
C ASP A 174 20.34 13.92 6.02
N SER A 175 20.49 13.81 4.70
CA SER A 175 19.36 13.95 3.76
C SER A 175 18.31 12.87 3.99
N THR A 176 17.04 13.27 3.89
CA THR A 176 15.88 12.38 3.98
C THR A 176 15.12 12.38 2.65
N GLY A 177 14.18 11.47 2.49
CA GLY A 177 13.31 11.41 1.31
C GLY A 177 12.64 10.06 1.18
N PHE A 178 12.25 9.72 -0.04
CA PHE A 178 11.60 8.45 -0.36
C PHE A 178 12.24 7.75 -1.54
N LEU A 179 12.22 6.42 -1.50
CA LEU A 179 12.33 5.54 -2.64
C LEU A 179 10.93 5.07 -3.01
N LEU A 180 10.50 5.31 -4.24
CA LEU A 180 9.28 4.76 -4.79
C LEU A 180 9.66 3.66 -5.79
N ALA A 181 9.12 2.47 -5.60
CA ALA A 181 9.16 1.37 -6.57
C ALA A 181 7.72 1.03 -6.99
N PHE A 182 7.47 0.90 -8.29
CA PHE A 182 6.13 0.72 -8.82
C PHE A 182 6.11 -0.28 -9.99
N ALA A 183 5.32 -1.33 -9.86
CA ALA A 183 5.07 -2.30 -10.92
C ALA A 183 4.03 -1.75 -11.90
N GLN A 184 4.43 -1.60 -13.16
CA GLN A 184 3.54 -1.15 -14.25
C GLN A 184 2.77 -2.34 -14.84
N HIS A 185 2.07 -3.10 -14.00
CA HIS A 185 1.31 -4.29 -14.38
C HIS A 185 0.07 -4.47 -13.51
N THR A 186 -0.94 -5.16 -14.03
CA THR A 186 -2.22 -5.41 -13.34
C THR A 186 -2.26 -6.75 -12.61
N SER A 187 -1.39 -7.68 -13.01
CA SER A 187 -1.32 -9.06 -12.53
C SER A 187 -0.04 -9.39 -11.73
N CYS A 188 0.75 -8.40 -11.31
CA CYS A 188 1.88 -8.60 -10.41
C CYS A 188 1.94 -7.46 -9.40
N SER A 189 2.48 -7.73 -8.22
CA SER A 189 2.51 -6.77 -7.11
C SER A 189 3.91 -6.55 -6.56
N MET A 190 4.05 -5.54 -5.71
CA MET A 190 5.25 -5.29 -4.94
C MET A 190 4.94 -5.33 -3.44
N THR A 191 5.75 -6.04 -2.65
CA THR A 191 5.63 -6.05 -1.18
C THR A 191 6.99 -5.93 -0.52
N ILE A 192 7.00 -5.61 0.78
CA ILE A 192 8.19 -5.64 1.64
C ILE A 192 8.00 -6.78 2.62
N ASN A 193 8.91 -7.75 2.60
CA ASN A 193 8.86 -8.88 3.52
C ASN A 193 10.26 -9.42 3.79
N GLU A 194 10.35 -10.52 4.52
CA GLU A 194 11.60 -11.10 5.01
C GLU A 194 12.56 -11.49 3.89
N ASN A 195 13.85 -11.24 4.06
CA ASN A 195 14.90 -11.55 3.12
C ASN A 195 15.98 -12.43 3.76
N ALA A 196 15.64 -13.09 4.87
CA ALA A 196 16.53 -14.00 5.58
C ALA A 196 16.28 -15.44 5.12
N ASP A 197 15.06 -15.94 5.30
CA ASP A 197 14.70 -17.30 4.91
C ASP A 197 14.11 -17.36 3.48
N PRO A 198 14.70 -18.13 2.55
CA PRO A 198 14.10 -18.37 1.23
C PRO A 198 12.74 -19.06 1.26
N ASP A 199 12.41 -19.86 2.29
CA ASP A 199 11.13 -20.57 2.36
C ASP A 199 9.93 -19.61 2.51
N VAL A 200 10.13 -18.43 3.13
CA VAL A 200 9.10 -17.37 3.22
C VAL A 200 8.55 -17.04 1.83
N ARG A 201 9.39 -16.96 0.80
CA ARG A 201 8.92 -16.65 -0.57
C ARG A 201 8.06 -17.76 -1.17
N THR A 202 8.34 -19.01 -0.84
CA THR A 202 7.55 -20.17 -1.30
C THR A 202 6.23 -20.24 -0.56
N ASP A 203 6.26 -19.97 0.74
CA ASP A 203 5.08 -20.02 1.59
C ASP A 203 4.14 -18.84 1.35
N MET A 204 4.68 -17.65 1.03
CA MET A 204 3.89 -16.50 0.57
C MET A 204 3.08 -16.82 -0.69
N GLU A 205 3.69 -17.46 -1.69
CA GLU A 205 2.99 -17.90 -2.90
C GLU A 205 1.92 -18.96 -2.56
N THR A 206 2.25 -19.91 -1.68
CA THR A 206 1.31 -20.91 -1.21
C THR A 206 0.10 -20.26 -0.53
N ALA A 207 0.33 -19.28 0.33
CA ALA A 207 -0.73 -18.54 1.02
C ALA A 207 -1.62 -17.77 0.03
N LEU A 208 -1.03 -17.07 -0.95
CA LEU A 208 -1.79 -16.37 -1.99
C LEU A 208 -2.71 -17.31 -2.77
N ASN A 209 -2.26 -18.54 -3.05
CA ASN A 209 -3.06 -19.56 -3.74
C ASN A 209 -4.18 -20.15 -2.88
N LEU A 210 -4.03 -20.13 -1.57
CA LEU A 210 -5.09 -20.50 -0.63
C LEU A 210 -6.12 -19.38 -0.44
N ILE A 211 -5.66 -18.12 -0.39
CA ILE A 211 -6.54 -16.94 -0.23
C ILE A 211 -7.34 -16.68 -1.51
N VAL A 212 -6.70 -16.82 -2.67
CA VAL A 212 -7.32 -16.59 -3.99
C VAL A 212 -7.05 -17.79 -4.91
N PRO A 213 -7.84 -18.87 -4.77
CA PRO A 213 -7.73 -20.06 -5.60
C PRO A 213 -8.14 -19.81 -7.05
N GLU A 214 -7.46 -20.47 -7.98
CA GLU A 214 -7.83 -20.48 -9.41
C GLU A 214 -9.17 -21.15 -9.69
N ALA A 215 -9.63 -22.03 -8.79
CA ALA A 215 -10.94 -22.66 -8.89
C ALA A 215 -12.08 -21.64 -8.99
N TRP A 216 -11.90 -20.42 -8.43
CA TRP A 216 -12.89 -19.34 -8.54
C TRP A 216 -13.18 -18.92 -9.98
N ASN A 217 -12.27 -19.20 -10.91
CA ASN A 217 -12.45 -19.02 -12.35
C ASN A 217 -13.61 -19.84 -12.91
N GLN A 218 -13.95 -20.96 -12.26
CA GLN A 218 -15.08 -21.82 -12.62
C GLN A 218 -16.31 -21.59 -11.73
N GLU A 219 -16.20 -20.76 -10.69
CA GLU A 219 -17.27 -20.51 -9.72
C GLU A 219 -18.02 -19.21 -10.01
N PHE A 220 -17.29 -18.09 -10.14
CA PHE A 220 -17.93 -16.77 -10.23
C PHE A 220 -17.17 -15.70 -11.02
N PHE A 221 -15.90 -15.91 -11.41
CA PHE A 221 -15.22 -14.94 -12.28
C PHE A 221 -15.79 -14.94 -13.70
N GLN A 222 -15.89 -13.76 -14.28
CA GLN A 222 -16.30 -13.54 -15.66
C GLN A 222 -15.09 -13.26 -16.56
N HIS A 223 -14.11 -12.51 -16.05
CA HIS A 223 -12.85 -12.25 -16.73
C HIS A 223 -11.97 -13.51 -16.66
N THR A 224 -12.07 -14.36 -17.67
CA THR A 224 -11.45 -15.70 -17.66
C THR A 224 -10.67 -16.00 -18.95
N TYR A 225 -10.58 -15.01 -19.84
CA TYR A 225 -10.10 -15.18 -21.21
C TYR A 225 -8.61 -15.49 -21.33
N GLU A 226 -7.77 -15.04 -20.38
CA GLU A 226 -6.32 -15.27 -20.45
C GLU A 226 -5.84 -16.47 -19.61
N GLY A 227 -6.77 -17.29 -19.11
CA GLY A 227 -6.47 -18.50 -18.36
C GLY A 227 -6.98 -18.49 -16.91
N PRO A 228 -6.84 -19.62 -16.20
CA PRO A 228 -7.40 -19.80 -14.86
C PRO A 228 -6.72 -18.95 -13.78
N ASP A 229 -5.49 -18.49 -14.03
CA ASP A 229 -4.68 -17.69 -13.11
C ASP A 229 -4.85 -16.17 -13.30
N ASP A 230 -5.63 -15.75 -14.29
CA ASP A 230 -5.76 -14.35 -14.71
C ASP A 230 -6.43 -13.46 -13.65
N MET A 231 -7.74 -13.63 -13.42
CA MET A 231 -8.42 -12.89 -12.34
C MET A 231 -7.84 -13.13 -10.95
N PRO A 232 -7.44 -14.36 -10.56
CA PRO A 232 -6.70 -14.55 -9.33
C PRO A 232 -5.47 -13.64 -9.22
N ALA A 233 -4.70 -13.47 -10.30
CA ALA A 233 -3.56 -12.58 -10.32
C ALA A 233 -3.93 -11.11 -10.14
N HIS A 234 -5.05 -10.65 -10.71
CA HIS A 234 -5.57 -9.30 -10.45
C HIS A 234 -5.92 -9.10 -8.97
N VAL A 235 -6.64 -10.05 -8.36
CA VAL A 235 -7.04 -9.98 -6.94
C VAL A 235 -5.81 -9.99 -6.03
N LYS A 236 -4.86 -10.91 -6.27
CA LYS A 236 -3.58 -10.97 -5.55
C LYS A 236 -2.75 -9.71 -5.74
N SER A 237 -2.81 -9.10 -6.93
CA SER A 237 -2.15 -7.82 -7.20
C SER A 237 -2.74 -6.69 -6.36
N THR A 238 -4.07 -6.67 -6.19
CA THR A 238 -4.73 -5.68 -5.34
C THR A 238 -4.47 -5.92 -3.85
N LEU A 239 -4.41 -7.17 -3.39
CA LEU A 239 -4.11 -7.49 -1.98
C LEU A 239 -2.76 -6.96 -1.51
N PHE A 240 -1.72 -6.98 -2.35
CA PHE A 240 -0.38 -6.50 -1.98
C PHE A 240 -0.04 -5.12 -2.53
N GLY A 241 -0.74 -4.66 -3.56
CA GLY A 241 -0.55 -3.36 -4.18
C GLY A 241 0.53 -3.31 -5.27
N ALA A 242 0.44 -2.29 -6.12
CA ALA A 242 1.34 -2.09 -7.26
C ALA A 242 2.59 -1.26 -6.91
N GLY A 243 2.63 -0.58 -5.76
CA GLY A 243 3.68 0.39 -5.45
C GLY A 243 4.08 0.41 -3.98
N LEU A 244 5.33 0.76 -3.74
CA LEU A 244 5.94 0.88 -2.41
C LEU A 244 6.58 2.25 -2.26
N LEU A 245 6.14 3.03 -1.27
CA LEU A 245 6.83 4.26 -0.85
C LEU A 245 7.65 3.96 0.40
N ILE A 246 8.97 4.07 0.31
CA ILE A 246 9.89 3.63 1.36
C ILE A 246 10.72 4.82 1.83
N PRO A 247 10.72 5.18 3.13
CA PRO A 247 11.52 6.30 3.60
C PRO A 247 13.01 5.98 3.44
N CYS A 248 13.77 7.00 3.07
CA CYS A 248 15.20 6.95 2.88
C CYS A 248 15.92 7.96 3.77
N ARG A 249 17.14 7.61 4.15
CA ARG A 249 18.12 8.51 4.75
C ARG A 249 19.47 8.32 4.12
N ASN A 250 20.16 9.40 3.77
CA ASN A 250 21.46 9.37 3.10
C ASN A 250 21.45 8.46 1.86
N GLY A 251 20.37 8.54 1.07
CA GLY A 251 20.19 7.73 -0.13
C GLY A 251 19.94 6.24 0.09
N ARG A 252 19.71 5.80 1.32
CA ARG A 252 19.48 4.40 1.66
C ARG A 252 18.07 4.21 2.23
N PRO A 253 17.31 3.22 1.75
CA PRO A 253 16.03 2.88 2.35
C PRO A 253 16.18 2.42 3.80
N LEU A 254 15.22 2.79 4.64
CA LEU A 254 15.25 2.52 6.08
C LEU A 254 14.60 1.18 6.44
N PHE A 255 15.03 0.10 5.79
CA PHE A 255 14.56 -1.25 6.08
C PHE A 255 14.84 -1.70 7.51
N GLY A 256 13.96 -2.55 8.05
CA GLY A 256 14.26 -3.42 9.17
C GLY A 256 15.31 -4.47 8.80
N THR A 257 15.87 -5.14 9.81
CA THR A 257 16.99 -6.11 9.65
C THR A 257 16.74 -7.13 8.55
N TRP A 258 15.52 -7.63 8.49
CA TRP A 258 15.13 -8.71 7.59
C TRP A 258 14.34 -8.22 6.38
N GLN A 259 14.01 -6.94 6.25
CA GLN A 259 13.14 -6.49 5.16
C GLN A 259 13.88 -6.44 3.82
N GLY A 260 13.20 -6.90 2.77
CA GLY A 260 13.58 -6.76 1.37
C GLY A 260 12.37 -6.48 0.49
N ILE A 261 12.62 -6.01 -0.73
CA ILE A 261 11.58 -5.73 -1.73
C ILE A 261 11.34 -6.98 -2.56
N TYR A 262 10.07 -7.37 -2.65
CA TYR A 262 9.63 -8.45 -3.51
C TYR A 262 8.86 -7.93 -4.72
N LEU A 263 9.06 -8.59 -5.86
CA LEU A 263 8.10 -8.62 -6.95
C LEU A 263 7.37 -9.96 -6.86
N ASN A 264 6.04 -9.93 -6.75
CA ASN A 264 5.23 -11.14 -6.72
C ASN A 264 4.61 -11.35 -8.10
N GLU A 265 5.11 -12.35 -8.80
CA GLU A 265 4.59 -12.81 -10.08
C GLU A 265 3.42 -13.75 -9.82
N HIS A 266 2.21 -13.37 -10.22
CA HIS A 266 1.00 -14.13 -9.91
C HIS A 266 0.52 -15.01 -11.06
N ARG A 267 1.15 -14.93 -12.23
CA ARG A 267 0.80 -15.72 -13.43
C ARG A 267 1.83 -16.82 -13.69
N ASP A 268 1.38 -17.96 -14.20
CA ASP A 268 2.22 -19.08 -14.65
C ASP A 268 2.80 -18.86 -16.05
N ALA A 269 2.05 -18.14 -16.88
CA ALA A 269 2.52 -17.59 -18.13
C ALA A 269 1.99 -16.16 -18.26
N GLY A 270 2.83 -15.23 -18.71
CA GLY A 270 2.35 -13.88 -19.02
C GLY A 270 1.27 -13.93 -20.09
N GLY A 271 0.20 -13.15 -19.89
CA GLY A 271 -0.86 -12.91 -20.88
C GLY A 271 -0.34 -12.34 -22.21
N TRP A 272 -1.25 -11.94 -23.10
CA TRP A 272 -0.97 -11.58 -24.50
C TRP A 272 0.36 -10.80 -24.71
N GLY A 273 1.43 -11.51 -25.04
CA GLY A 273 2.67 -10.99 -25.64
C GLY A 273 3.81 -10.56 -24.71
N GLY A 274 3.67 -10.56 -23.38
CA GLY A 274 4.71 -10.04 -22.47
C GLY A 274 5.55 -11.08 -21.72
N GLY A 275 5.05 -12.30 -21.55
CA GLY A 275 5.63 -13.26 -20.62
C GLY A 275 5.76 -12.69 -19.20
N HIS A 276 6.71 -13.21 -18.42
CA HIS A 276 7.00 -12.74 -17.05
C HIS A 276 7.91 -11.50 -17.01
N ASN A 277 7.90 -10.68 -18.06
CA ASN A 277 8.72 -9.49 -18.12
C ASN A 277 7.96 -8.29 -17.52
N ARG A 278 8.31 -7.92 -16.29
CA ARG A 278 7.61 -6.89 -15.51
C ARG A 278 8.39 -5.59 -15.54
N LYS A 279 7.74 -4.52 -15.99
CA LYS A 279 8.31 -3.17 -15.94
C LYS A 279 8.17 -2.63 -14.52
N ILE A 280 9.30 -2.25 -13.92
CA ILE A 280 9.36 -1.65 -12.59
C ILE A 280 9.92 -0.23 -12.77
N SER A 281 9.11 0.76 -12.42
CA SER A 281 9.53 2.16 -12.34
C SER A 281 10.07 2.44 -10.94
N VAL A 282 11.23 3.07 -10.87
CA VAL A 282 11.91 3.44 -9.63
C VAL A 282 12.24 4.92 -9.65
N SER A 283 11.92 5.64 -8.58
CA SER A 283 12.28 7.05 -8.44
C SER A 283 12.69 7.36 -7.01
N ARG A 284 13.73 8.18 -6.86
CA ARG A 284 14.06 8.82 -5.57
C ARG A 284 13.41 10.20 -5.51
N VAL A 285 12.72 10.46 -4.41
CA VAL A 285 12.10 11.75 -4.13
C VAL A 285 12.77 12.32 -2.88
N PRO A 286 13.83 13.12 -3.04
CA PRO A 286 14.51 13.72 -1.90
C PRO A 286 13.58 14.72 -1.20
N SER A 287 13.74 14.83 0.11
CA SER A 287 13.13 15.89 0.90
C SER A 287 13.56 17.29 0.43
N PRO A 288 12.76 18.33 0.70
CA PRO A 288 13.10 19.68 0.32
C PRO A 288 14.39 20.16 1.01
N PRO A 289 15.16 21.08 0.39
CA PRO A 289 16.18 21.84 1.11
C PRO A 289 15.57 22.65 2.26
N SER A 290 16.35 22.91 3.32
CA SER A 290 15.92 23.69 4.50
C SER A 290 15.34 25.05 4.15
N ASP A 291 15.85 25.69 3.09
CA ASP A 291 15.56 27.08 2.76
C ASP A 291 14.38 27.21 1.77
N SER A 292 13.62 26.13 1.55
CA SER A 292 12.57 26.05 0.52
C SER A 292 11.16 26.44 0.99
N GLY A 293 11.00 26.87 2.24
CA GLY A 293 9.69 27.14 2.85
C GLY A 293 8.84 25.86 3.07
N MET A 294 9.46 24.69 2.93
CA MET A 294 8.82 23.39 3.15
C MET A 294 9.24 22.84 4.51
N VAL A 295 8.32 22.18 5.19
CA VAL A 295 8.59 21.40 6.39
C VAL A 295 8.94 19.98 5.98
N SER A 296 10.06 19.49 6.47
CA SER A 296 10.45 18.09 6.30
C SER A 296 11.14 17.57 7.55
N VAL A 297 10.61 16.50 8.13
CA VAL A 297 11.19 15.85 9.30
C VAL A 297 11.06 14.35 9.19
N GLN A 298 12.08 13.63 9.67
CA GLN A 298 12.07 12.18 9.79
C GLN A 298 12.49 11.78 11.20
N LYS A 299 11.60 11.10 11.92
CA LYS A 299 11.79 10.65 13.30
C LYS A 299 11.58 9.15 13.40
N SER A 300 12.26 8.51 14.35
CA SER A 300 12.04 7.10 14.69
C SER A 300 11.37 7.02 16.06
N LEU A 301 10.37 6.15 16.16
CA LEU A 301 9.59 5.84 17.34
C LEU A 301 9.74 4.35 17.65
N THR A 302 9.78 4.02 18.94
CA THR A 302 9.58 2.65 19.42
C THR A 302 8.17 2.55 19.97
N VAL A 303 7.38 1.61 19.45
CA VAL A 303 6.02 1.30 19.88
C VAL A 303 6.00 -0.09 20.51
N SER A 304 5.36 -0.24 21.66
CA SER A 304 5.25 -1.52 22.35
C SER A 304 3.79 -1.98 22.36
N PRO A 305 3.30 -2.65 21.29
CA PRO A 305 1.95 -3.20 21.30
C PRO A 305 1.77 -4.16 22.48
N PRO A 306 0.60 -4.17 23.15
CA PRO A 306 0.37 -5.00 24.33
C PRO A 306 0.32 -6.51 24.03
N GLY A 307 0.29 -6.89 22.75
CA GLY A 307 0.24 -8.27 22.27
C GLY A 307 -0.33 -8.31 20.85
N ARG A 308 -0.69 -9.50 20.38
CA ARG A 308 -1.34 -9.69 19.08
C ARG A 308 -2.63 -8.88 18.95
N GLY A 309 -2.87 -8.36 17.75
CA GLY A 309 -4.05 -7.58 17.37
C GLY A 309 -3.69 -6.23 16.77
N CYS A 310 -4.71 -5.45 16.41
CA CYS A 310 -4.54 -4.10 15.86
C CYS A 310 -4.72 -3.03 16.94
N HIS A 311 -3.73 -2.16 17.07
CA HIS A 311 -3.62 -1.16 18.14
C HIS A 311 -3.52 0.24 17.55
N VAL A 312 -4.27 1.19 18.12
CA VAL A 312 -4.21 2.60 17.72
C VAL A 312 -2.87 3.18 18.12
N ILE A 313 -2.12 3.71 17.15
CA ILE A 313 -0.82 4.39 17.38
C ILE A 313 -0.84 5.85 16.92
N THR A 314 -1.99 6.36 16.48
CA THR A 314 -2.15 7.74 16.04
C THR A 314 -1.63 8.77 17.06
N PRO A 315 -1.93 8.66 18.37
CA PRO A 315 -1.41 9.61 19.35
C PRO A 315 0.12 9.60 19.42
N ASP A 316 0.75 8.43 19.32
CA ASP A 316 2.22 8.31 19.35
C ASP A 316 2.84 8.94 18.10
N VAL A 317 2.23 8.72 16.93
CA VAL A 317 2.66 9.33 15.66
C VAL A 317 2.54 10.84 15.71
N VAL A 318 1.40 11.38 16.16
CA VAL A 318 1.17 12.82 16.26
C VAL A 318 2.10 13.46 17.29
N ALA A 319 2.29 12.83 18.46
CA ALA A 319 3.18 13.33 19.49
C ALA A 319 4.64 13.40 19.01
N ALA A 320 5.09 12.41 18.23
CA ALA A 320 6.45 12.37 17.72
C ALA A 320 6.78 13.57 16.80
N VAL A 321 5.83 14.04 16.00
CA VAL A 321 6.05 15.14 15.02
C VAL A 321 5.24 16.40 15.31
N GLY A 322 4.63 16.55 16.49
CA GLY A 322 3.62 17.60 16.75
C GLY A 322 4.09 19.03 16.46
N ASP A 323 5.33 19.36 16.87
CA ASP A 323 5.92 20.68 16.65
C ASP A 323 6.09 21.00 15.15
N GLU A 324 6.52 20.02 14.36
CA GLU A 324 6.69 20.19 12.91
C GLU A 324 5.35 20.09 12.18
N LEU A 325 4.47 19.20 12.62
CA LEU A 325 3.13 19.00 12.07
C LEU A 325 2.35 20.31 12.13
N SER A 326 2.37 21.02 13.27
CA SER A 326 1.69 22.31 13.44
C SER A 326 2.10 23.40 12.43
N LYS A 327 3.27 23.25 11.78
CA LYS A 327 3.81 24.19 10.80
C LYS A 327 3.46 23.83 9.36
N VAL A 328 2.71 22.75 9.13
CA VAL A 328 2.34 22.28 7.79
C VAL A 328 0.97 22.78 7.39
N GLU A 329 0.89 23.55 6.31
CA GLU A 329 -0.37 23.96 5.68
C GLU A 329 -1.00 22.78 4.92
N SER A 330 -0.21 22.10 4.09
CA SER A 330 -0.61 20.90 3.34
C SER A 330 0.58 19.98 3.10
N GLY A 331 0.38 18.67 3.16
CA GLY A 331 1.48 17.71 3.05
C GLY A 331 1.07 16.26 3.18
N LEU A 332 2.07 15.42 3.45
CA LEU A 332 1.93 13.99 3.69
C LEU A 332 2.72 13.60 4.92
N LEU A 333 2.17 12.64 5.66
CA LEU A 333 2.88 11.94 6.72
C LEU A 333 2.95 10.46 6.34
N ASN A 334 4.15 9.95 6.13
CA ASN A 334 4.42 8.54 5.93
C ASN A 334 4.82 7.89 7.26
N VAL A 335 4.21 6.76 7.58
CA VAL A 335 4.53 5.88 8.71
C VAL A 335 5.03 4.57 8.12
N PHE A 336 6.24 4.16 8.51
CA PHE A 336 6.88 2.96 8.01
C PHE A 336 7.32 2.07 9.17
N ILE A 337 6.87 0.83 9.20
CA ILE A 337 7.26 -0.14 10.22
C ILE A 337 8.44 -0.99 9.73
N ARG A 338 9.48 -1.11 10.56
CA ARG A 338 10.72 -1.82 10.24
C ARG A 338 10.67 -3.29 10.68
N HIS A 339 9.55 -3.96 10.41
CA HIS A 339 9.25 -5.34 10.82
C HIS A 339 8.59 -6.11 9.67
N THR A 340 8.73 -7.43 9.67
CA THR A 340 8.24 -8.32 8.59
C THR A 340 6.90 -8.97 8.93
N SER A 341 6.59 -9.11 10.22
CA SER A 341 5.38 -9.75 10.75
C SER A 341 4.44 -8.79 11.52
N ALA A 342 4.62 -7.48 11.33
CA ALA A 342 3.71 -6.45 11.81
C ALA A 342 3.50 -5.40 10.71
N SER A 343 2.32 -4.80 10.67
CA SER A 343 1.89 -3.93 9.57
C SER A 343 1.15 -2.69 10.03
N LEU A 344 0.86 -1.80 9.08
CA LEU A 344 0.15 -0.55 9.30
C LEU A 344 -1.13 -0.52 8.46
N THR A 345 -2.19 0.09 8.98
CA THR A 345 -3.38 0.40 8.18
C THR A 345 -4.13 1.58 8.77
N VAL A 346 -5.09 2.13 8.01
CA VAL A 346 -6.08 3.07 8.54
C VAL A 346 -7.42 2.35 8.65
N HIS A 347 -8.02 2.39 9.84
CA HIS A 347 -9.26 1.69 10.15
C HIS A 347 -9.97 2.37 11.34
N PRO A 348 -11.30 2.20 11.55
CA PRO A 348 -11.95 2.73 12.74
C PRO A 348 -11.27 2.27 14.04
N GLY A 349 -11.01 3.22 14.94
CA GLY A 349 -10.16 3.00 16.11
C GLY A 349 -10.85 2.38 17.34
N SER A 350 -12.16 2.10 17.28
CA SER A 350 -12.87 1.54 18.43
C SER A 350 -12.39 0.12 18.75
N ALA A 351 -12.37 -0.24 20.03
CA ALA A 351 -11.92 -1.58 20.47
C ALA A 351 -12.73 -2.74 19.87
N GLU A 352 -13.97 -2.48 19.44
CA GLU A 352 -14.79 -3.44 18.71
C GLU A 352 -14.32 -3.57 17.25
N SER A 353 -14.11 -2.43 16.56
CA SER A 353 -13.66 -2.42 15.16
C SER A 353 -12.28 -3.05 14.98
N THR A 354 -11.33 -2.78 15.89
CA THR A 354 -10.00 -3.39 15.80
C THR A 354 -10.04 -4.92 15.98
N LYS A 355 -10.96 -5.44 16.80
CA LYS A 355 -11.21 -6.89 16.92
C LYS A 355 -11.86 -7.48 15.67
N HIS A 356 -12.77 -6.75 15.04
CA HIS A 356 -13.37 -7.17 13.77
C HIS A 356 -12.31 -7.30 12.67
N LEU A 357 -11.38 -6.34 12.57
CA LEU A 357 -10.26 -6.42 11.64
C LEU A 357 -9.35 -7.62 11.92
N GLU A 358 -8.96 -7.86 13.18
CA GLU A 358 -8.17 -9.04 13.55
C GLU A 358 -8.88 -10.35 13.23
N THR A 359 -10.21 -10.40 13.42
CA THR A 359 -11.05 -11.55 13.07
C THR A 359 -11.05 -11.78 11.56
N ALA A 360 -11.17 -10.72 10.76
CA ALA A 360 -11.11 -10.81 9.31
C ALA A 360 -9.73 -11.30 8.82
N LEU A 361 -8.64 -10.78 9.38
CA LEU A 361 -7.27 -11.24 9.10
C LEU A 361 -7.08 -12.72 9.45
N SER A 362 -7.56 -13.15 10.61
CA SER A 362 -7.44 -14.55 11.06
C SER A 362 -8.36 -15.50 10.29
N SER A 363 -9.48 -15.00 9.77
CA SER A 363 -10.36 -15.76 8.88
C SER A 363 -9.76 -15.92 7.49
N ALA A 364 -9.13 -14.87 6.95
CA ALA A 364 -8.50 -14.90 5.63
C ALA A 364 -7.18 -15.67 5.63
N VAL A 365 -6.41 -15.58 6.72
CA VAL A 365 -5.13 -16.26 6.92
C VAL A 365 -5.11 -16.94 8.30
N PRO A 366 -5.69 -18.15 8.42
CA PRO A 366 -5.71 -18.91 9.66
C PRO A 366 -4.32 -19.39 10.09
N ASP A 367 -4.05 -19.32 11.39
CA ASP A 367 -2.79 -19.81 11.96
C ASP A 367 -2.68 -21.35 11.90
N SER A 368 -3.81 -22.04 11.72
CA SER A 368 -3.86 -23.48 11.48
C SER A 368 -3.21 -23.91 10.16
N TRP A 369 -2.89 -22.96 9.26
CA TRP A 369 -2.18 -23.25 8.03
C TRP A 369 -0.71 -23.59 8.25
N THR A 370 -0.10 -23.14 9.35
CA THR A 370 1.34 -23.19 9.57
C THR A 370 1.93 -24.58 9.39
N TYR A 371 1.46 -25.57 10.14
CA TYR A 371 1.99 -26.93 10.04
C TYR A 371 1.38 -27.77 8.91
N LYS A 372 0.46 -27.19 8.13
CA LYS A 372 -0.25 -27.88 7.03
C LYS A 372 0.26 -27.46 5.65
N HIS A 373 0.64 -26.20 5.52
CA HIS A 373 0.91 -25.57 4.23
C HIS A 373 2.27 -24.89 4.15
N PHE A 374 2.92 -24.59 5.30
CA PHE A 374 4.14 -23.79 5.34
C PHE A 374 5.34 -24.58 5.85
N LYS A 375 6.52 -24.12 5.43
CA LYS A 375 7.82 -24.62 5.89
C LYS A 375 8.41 -23.68 6.95
N HIS A 376 8.27 -22.38 6.76
CA HIS A 376 8.71 -21.34 7.68
C HIS A 376 7.81 -21.36 8.94
N THR A 377 8.23 -22.13 9.93
CA THR A 377 7.40 -22.45 11.11
C THR A 377 8.18 -22.43 12.42
N GLU A 378 9.46 -22.04 12.37
CA GLU A 378 10.40 -22.15 13.49
C GLU A 378 10.00 -21.27 14.68
N GLU A 379 9.28 -20.17 14.44
CA GLU A 379 8.86 -19.25 15.48
C GLU A 379 7.39 -19.44 15.92
N GLY A 380 6.81 -20.61 15.60
CA GLY A 380 5.50 -21.05 16.10
C GLY A 380 4.35 -20.92 15.09
N PRO A 381 3.10 -21.17 15.54
CA PRO A 381 1.95 -21.26 14.64
C PRO A 381 1.56 -19.95 13.96
N GLU A 382 2.04 -18.80 14.44
CA GLU A 382 1.70 -17.48 13.91
C GLU A 382 2.80 -16.91 13.01
N ASP A 383 3.88 -17.66 12.81
CA ASP A 383 5.09 -17.18 12.15
C ASP A 383 4.82 -16.75 10.70
N MET A 384 4.72 -17.73 9.79
CA MET A 384 4.38 -17.46 8.40
C MET A 384 3.02 -16.75 8.20
N PRO A 385 1.92 -17.09 8.91
CA PRO A 385 0.68 -16.31 8.85
C PRO A 385 0.89 -14.82 9.14
N GLY A 386 1.78 -14.47 10.08
CA GLY A 386 2.13 -13.09 10.38
C GLY A 386 2.79 -12.37 9.22
N HIS A 387 3.70 -13.02 8.49
CA HIS A 387 4.29 -12.49 7.26
C HIS A 387 3.26 -12.25 6.15
N VAL A 388 2.29 -13.16 6.00
CA VAL A 388 1.22 -13.02 5.00
C VAL A 388 0.28 -11.86 5.36
N LYS A 389 -0.24 -11.82 6.59
CA LYS A 389 -1.12 -10.74 7.10
C LYS A 389 -0.43 -9.38 7.01
N SER A 390 0.87 -9.35 7.32
CA SER A 390 1.70 -8.15 7.19
C SER A 390 1.76 -7.64 5.75
N SER A 391 1.86 -8.54 4.76
CA SER A 391 1.88 -8.16 3.34
C SER A 391 0.52 -7.72 2.79
N ILE A 392 -0.58 -8.20 3.36
CA ILE A 392 -1.94 -7.76 2.99
C ILE A 392 -2.17 -6.30 3.40
N LEU A 393 -1.74 -5.91 4.60
CA LEU A 393 -1.94 -4.53 5.08
C LEU A 393 -0.80 -3.58 4.70
N GLY A 394 0.42 -4.09 4.62
CA GLY A 394 1.62 -3.36 4.19
C GLY A 394 2.47 -2.80 5.34
N ALA A 395 3.75 -2.59 5.06
CA ALA A 395 4.73 -2.03 6.00
C ALA A 395 4.85 -0.49 5.92
N SER A 396 4.23 0.13 4.91
CA SER A 396 4.28 1.58 4.69
C SER A 396 2.88 2.12 4.49
N LEU A 397 2.57 3.20 5.20
CA LEU A 397 1.27 3.88 5.14
C LEU A 397 1.50 5.38 5.01
N THR A 398 0.86 6.04 4.05
CA THR A 398 0.92 7.49 3.89
C THR A 398 -0.46 8.12 4.02
N VAL A 399 -0.55 9.21 4.77
CA VAL A 399 -1.80 9.94 5.01
C VAL A 399 -1.63 11.43 4.73
N PRO A 400 -2.69 12.10 4.24
CA PRO A 400 -2.65 13.53 4.00
C PRO A 400 -2.55 14.33 5.30
N VAL A 401 -1.89 15.47 5.21
CA VAL A 401 -1.80 16.48 6.27
C VAL A 401 -2.41 17.77 5.74
N SER A 402 -3.25 18.40 6.55
CA SER A 402 -3.85 19.71 6.26
C SER A 402 -3.96 20.51 7.54
N GLU A 403 -3.57 21.78 7.50
CA GLU A 403 -3.71 22.73 8.62
C GLU A 403 -3.17 22.17 9.95
N GLY A 404 -1.98 21.59 9.88
CA GLY A 404 -1.28 20.99 11.00
C GLY A 404 -1.95 19.77 11.64
N LYS A 405 -2.82 19.08 10.89
CA LYS A 405 -3.48 17.85 11.33
C LYS A 405 -3.34 16.76 10.28
N ILE A 406 -3.21 15.51 10.74
CA ILE A 406 -3.40 14.36 9.88
C ILE A 406 -4.89 14.22 9.51
N CYS A 407 -5.18 13.90 8.26
CA CYS A 407 -6.54 13.85 7.73
C CYS A 407 -6.93 12.39 7.44
N LEU A 408 -7.33 11.66 8.48
CA LEU A 408 -7.68 10.23 8.37
C LEU A 408 -9.13 10.00 7.93
N GLY A 409 -10.04 10.93 8.25
CA GLY A 409 -11.48 10.74 8.06
C GLY A 409 -12.17 10.11 9.26
N LYS A 410 -13.49 9.90 9.16
CA LYS A 410 -14.31 9.37 10.25
C LYS A 410 -15.56 8.68 9.70
N ASP A 411 -16.05 7.73 10.46
CA ASP A 411 -17.40 7.18 10.33
C ASP A 411 -18.35 7.85 11.34
N GLU A 412 -19.63 7.94 11.02
CA GLU A 412 -20.64 8.48 11.94
C GLU A 412 -20.89 7.55 13.14
N VAL A 413 -20.74 6.24 12.96
CA VAL A 413 -21.07 5.21 13.96
C VAL A 413 -19.81 4.59 14.56
N ALA A 414 -18.87 4.12 13.71
CA ALA A 414 -17.64 3.47 14.13
C ALA A 414 -16.57 4.44 14.67
N GLY A 415 -16.80 5.76 14.52
CA GLY A 415 -15.94 6.81 15.04
C GLY A 415 -14.79 7.20 14.09
N PRO A 416 -13.75 7.90 14.60
CA PRO A 416 -12.65 8.34 13.77
C PRO A 416 -11.86 7.16 13.20
N LEU A 417 -11.35 7.36 11.99
CA LEU A 417 -10.32 6.50 11.43
C LEU A 417 -9.00 6.79 12.15
N GLU A 418 -8.26 5.74 12.47
CA GLU A 418 -7.00 5.80 13.21
C GLU A 418 -5.91 5.06 12.44
N ILE A 419 -4.65 5.47 12.63
CA ILE A 419 -3.48 4.71 12.22
C ILE A 419 -3.32 3.56 13.21
N LEU A 420 -3.44 2.34 12.70
CA LEU A 420 -3.27 1.13 13.49
C LEU A 420 -1.92 0.48 13.19
N LEU A 421 -1.25 0.01 14.24
CA LEU A 421 -0.21 -1.00 14.15
C LEU A 421 -0.86 -2.35 14.45
N CYS A 422 -0.83 -3.26 13.46
CA CYS A 422 -1.30 -4.62 13.64
C CYS A 422 -0.12 -5.54 13.93
N GLU A 423 -0.09 -6.03 15.17
CA GLU A 423 0.83 -7.04 15.63
C GLU A 423 0.23 -8.41 15.30
N HIS A 424 0.83 -9.16 14.38
CA HIS A 424 0.24 -10.43 13.94
C HIS A 424 0.66 -11.62 14.79
N ARG A 425 1.54 -11.40 15.78
CA ARG A 425 2.15 -12.47 16.58
C ARG A 425 2.03 -12.18 18.08
N SER A 426 1.74 -13.23 18.83
CA SER A 426 1.60 -13.23 20.28
C SER A 426 2.96 -13.19 20.99
N ALA A 427 4.01 -13.67 20.32
CA ALA A 427 5.39 -13.58 20.77
C ALA A 427 6.26 -12.96 19.68
N GLY A 428 7.24 -12.15 20.10
CA GLY A 428 8.25 -11.59 19.20
C GLY A 428 9.11 -12.68 18.55
N GLY A 429 9.54 -12.42 17.32
CA GLY A 429 10.36 -13.34 16.55
C GLY A 429 11.86 -13.27 16.86
N TRP A 430 12.68 -14.00 16.09
CA TRP A 430 14.13 -13.99 16.27
C TRP A 430 14.68 -12.55 16.11
N GLY A 431 15.24 -12.02 17.21
CA GLY A 431 15.90 -10.71 17.23
C GLY A 431 14.99 -9.49 17.45
N GLY A 432 13.70 -9.68 17.72
CA GLY A 432 12.77 -8.60 18.06
C GLY A 432 11.92 -8.96 19.28
N GLY A 433 12.07 -8.22 20.39
CA GLY A 433 11.14 -8.29 21.51
C GLY A 433 9.72 -7.83 21.11
N GLY A 434 8.84 -7.57 22.09
CA GLY A 434 7.51 -6.98 21.83
C GLY A 434 7.53 -5.53 21.31
N GLU A 435 8.70 -4.97 21.02
CA GLU A 435 8.88 -3.59 20.56
C GLU A 435 8.94 -3.51 19.03
N ARG A 436 8.35 -2.46 18.47
CA ARG A 436 8.28 -2.19 17.04
C ARG A 436 8.91 -0.85 16.75
N THR A 437 9.78 -0.82 15.75
CA THR A 437 10.42 0.42 15.30
C THR A 437 9.62 0.98 14.14
N VAL A 438 9.14 2.20 14.31
CA VAL A 438 8.36 2.94 13.33
C VAL A 438 9.15 4.18 12.92
N VAL A 439 9.24 4.44 11.63
CA VAL A 439 9.83 5.66 11.06
C VAL A 439 8.68 6.53 10.56
N ILE A 440 8.67 7.78 11.01
CA ILE A 440 7.71 8.79 10.61
C ILE A 440 8.44 9.79 9.72
N THR A 441 7.99 9.98 8.48
CA THR A 441 8.51 10.99 7.56
C THR A 441 7.39 11.96 7.19
N LEU A 442 7.47 13.19 7.68
CA LEU A 442 6.53 14.27 7.39
C LEU A 442 7.17 15.19 6.34
N VAL A 443 6.43 15.47 5.26
CA VAL A 443 6.83 16.44 4.23
C VAL A 443 5.62 17.28 3.84
N GLY A 444 5.77 18.60 3.86
CA GLY A 444 4.67 19.50 3.50
C GLY A 444 5.11 20.92 3.24
N LYS A 445 4.19 21.70 2.67
CA LYS A 445 4.31 23.15 2.54
C LYS A 445 4.14 23.79 3.92
N GLY A 446 5.08 24.67 4.29
CA GLY A 446 4.99 25.43 5.53
C GLY A 446 3.86 26.48 5.51
N VAL A 447 3.39 26.85 6.70
CA VAL A 447 2.45 27.97 6.93
C VAL A 447 3.09 29.31 6.60
#